data_AF-A0A2A6PPA2-F1
#
_entry.id   AF-A0A2A6PPA2-F1
#
_cell.length_a   1.000
_cell.length_b   1.000
_cell.length_c   1.000
_cell.angle_alpha   90.00
_cell.angle_beta   90.00
_cell.angle_gamma   90.00
#
_symmetry.space_group_name_H-M   'P 1'
#
loop_
_entity.id
_entity.type
_entity.pdbx_description
1 polymer ?
#
loop_
_entity_poly.entity_id
_entity_poly.type
_entity_poly.pdbx_seq_one_letter_code
_entity_poly.pdbx_strand_id
1 'polypeptide(L)'
;MKQGEESEGVAYLEQFIGKGSVMAMIEMAEHLDDKGDSASSLAWMERAEASIAADDFETLLFLAGALRRGLGAGTAKERYFRSLALKERAAEAGHLATIREMIVNCLHGFNGAPKDSERAIFWVRKAAALGDAEAEQILREEGLS
;
A
#
# COMPACT_ATOMS: atom_id res chain seq x y z
N MET A 1 -28.99 -18.48 7.19
CA MET A 1 -28.79 -17.03 7.32
C MET A 1 -27.54 -16.54 6.58
N LYS A 2 -26.41 -17.26 6.56
CA LYS A 2 -25.16 -16.80 5.89
C LYS A 2 -25.28 -16.41 4.40
N GLN A 3 -26.01 -17.16 3.58
CA GLN A 3 -26.13 -16.84 2.14
C GLN A 3 -26.88 -15.53 1.84
N GLY A 4 -27.75 -15.06 2.74
CA GLY A 4 -28.49 -13.80 2.56
C GLY A 4 -27.61 -12.57 2.77
N GLU A 5 -26.93 -12.52 3.92
CA GLU A 5 -25.99 -11.44 4.28
C GLU A 5 -24.82 -11.34 3.28
N GLU A 6 -24.36 -12.48 2.77
CA GLU A 6 -23.27 -12.55 1.80
C GLU A 6 -23.68 -12.03 0.42
N SER A 7 -24.93 -12.28 -0.01
CA SER A 7 -25.46 -11.74 -1.26
C SER A 7 -25.69 -10.22 -1.18
N GLU A 8 -26.04 -9.72 0.01
CA GLU A 8 -26.17 -8.28 0.28
C GLU A 8 -24.80 -7.59 0.27
N GLY A 9 -23.76 -8.24 0.83
CA GLY A 9 -22.39 -7.73 0.81
C GLY A 9 -21.83 -7.55 -0.60
N VAL A 10 -22.03 -8.53 -1.49
CA VAL A 10 -21.63 -8.40 -2.91
C VAL A 10 -22.37 -7.28 -3.62
N ALA A 11 -23.69 -7.18 -3.43
CA ALA A 11 -24.49 -6.12 -4.03
C ALA A 11 -24.06 -4.73 -3.55
N TYR A 12 -23.68 -4.62 -2.27
CA TYR A 12 -23.10 -3.40 -1.72
C TYR A 12 -21.77 -3.07 -2.40
N LEU A 13 -20.83 -4.02 -2.51
CA LEU A 13 -19.56 -3.80 -3.20
C LEU A 13 -19.76 -3.35 -4.66
N GLU A 14 -20.65 -4.00 -5.41
CA GLU A 14 -20.98 -3.61 -6.79
C GLU A 14 -21.49 -2.17 -6.88
N GLN A 15 -22.33 -1.73 -5.94
CA GLN A 15 -22.82 -0.36 -5.89
C GLN A 15 -21.68 0.65 -5.70
N PHE A 16 -20.73 0.37 -4.82
CA PHE A 16 -19.59 1.25 -4.55
C PHE A 16 -18.57 1.23 -5.69
N ILE A 17 -18.34 0.08 -6.32
CA ILE A 17 -17.55 -0.05 -7.54
C ILE A 17 -18.17 0.81 -8.66
N GLY A 18 -19.51 0.81 -8.80
CA GLY A 18 -20.23 1.65 -9.75
C GLY A 18 -20.04 3.16 -9.51
N LYS A 19 -19.71 3.56 -8.27
CA LYS A 19 -19.36 4.93 -7.89
C LYS A 19 -17.85 5.23 -7.98
N GLY A 20 -17.05 4.27 -8.45
CA GLY A 20 -15.60 4.41 -8.61
C GLY A 20 -14.77 4.08 -7.37
N SER A 21 -15.35 3.42 -6.36
CA SER A 21 -14.58 3.01 -5.16
C SER A 21 -13.56 1.94 -5.51
N VAL A 22 -12.28 2.28 -5.36
CA VAL A 22 -11.17 1.34 -5.53
C VAL A 22 -11.08 0.38 -4.34
N MET A 23 -11.37 0.85 -3.13
CA MET A 23 -11.45 0.00 -1.93
C MET A 23 -12.43 -1.17 -2.15
N ALA A 24 -13.63 -0.88 -2.66
CA ALA A 24 -14.62 -1.91 -2.95
C ALA A 24 -14.17 -2.92 -4.02
N MET A 25 -13.29 -2.52 -4.95
CA MET A 25 -12.68 -3.47 -5.90
C MET A 25 -11.74 -4.44 -5.18
N ILE A 26 -10.98 -3.97 -4.19
CA ILE A 26 -10.06 -4.83 -3.42
C ILE A 26 -10.85 -5.79 -2.53
N GLU A 27 -11.89 -5.30 -1.86
CA GLU A 27 -12.76 -6.15 -1.04
C GLU A 27 -13.52 -7.19 -1.89
N MET A 28 -13.95 -6.83 -3.11
CA MET A 28 -14.52 -7.78 -4.07
C MET A 28 -13.49 -8.84 -4.47
N ALA A 29 -12.23 -8.44 -4.69
CA ALA A 29 -11.16 -9.38 -5.00
C ALA A 29 -10.91 -10.37 -3.86
N GLU A 30 -10.87 -9.89 -2.61
CA GLU A 30 -10.70 -10.74 -1.42
C GLU A 30 -11.84 -11.75 -1.30
N HIS A 31 -13.08 -11.29 -1.41
CA HIS A 31 -14.27 -12.14 -1.35
C HIS A 31 -14.25 -13.24 -2.43
N LEU A 32 -13.82 -12.92 -3.64
CA LEU A 32 -13.74 -13.89 -4.74
C LEU A 32 -12.59 -14.89 -4.54
N ASP A 33 -11.45 -14.46 -4.00
CA ASP A 33 -10.34 -15.36 -3.70
C ASP A 33 -10.69 -16.33 -2.56
N ASP A 34 -11.40 -15.86 -1.52
CA ASP A 34 -11.92 -16.69 -0.43
C ASP A 34 -12.88 -17.79 -0.94
N LYS A 35 -13.54 -17.56 -2.07
CA LYS A 35 -14.38 -18.53 -2.77
C LYS A 35 -13.63 -19.44 -3.74
N GLY A 36 -12.34 -19.21 -3.94
CA GLY A 36 -11.50 -19.91 -4.90
C GLY A 36 -11.65 -19.43 -6.35
N ASP A 37 -12.35 -18.31 -6.59
CA ASP A 37 -12.38 -17.66 -7.90
C ASP A 37 -11.21 -16.67 -8.03
N SER A 38 -10.00 -17.23 -8.05
CA SER A 38 -8.79 -16.43 -8.17
C SER A 38 -8.71 -15.70 -9.52
N ALA A 39 -9.38 -16.18 -10.58
CA ALA A 39 -9.36 -15.50 -11.88
C ALA A 39 -10.11 -14.15 -11.82
N SER A 40 -11.32 -14.14 -11.28
CA SER A 40 -12.07 -12.90 -11.10
C SER A 40 -11.43 -12.00 -10.04
N SER A 41 -10.90 -12.59 -8.97
CA SER A 41 -10.13 -11.85 -7.95
C SER A 41 -8.95 -11.08 -8.55
N LEU A 42 -8.14 -11.75 -9.38
CA LEU A 42 -7.01 -11.14 -10.06
C LEU A 42 -7.44 -9.97 -10.95
N ALA A 43 -8.53 -10.13 -11.71
CA ALA A 43 -9.05 -9.07 -12.56
C ALA A 43 -9.46 -7.82 -11.75
N TRP A 44 -10.06 -8.01 -10.58
CA TRP A 44 -10.41 -6.90 -9.68
C TRP A 44 -9.19 -6.23 -9.08
N MET A 45 -8.16 -6.98 -8.70
CA MET A 45 -6.89 -6.43 -8.21
C MET A 45 -6.18 -5.58 -9.28
N GLU A 46 -6.10 -6.08 -10.51
CA GLU A 46 -5.51 -5.34 -11.63
C GLU A 46 -6.27 -4.04 -11.90
N ARG A 47 -7.60 -4.08 -11.85
CA ARG A 47 -8.44 -2.90 -11.98
C ARG A 47 -8.24 -1.92 -10.83
N ALA A 48 -8.10 -2.41 -9.60
CA ALA A 48 -7.85 -1.56 -8.43
C ALA A 48 -6.51 -0.83 -8.55
N GLU A 49 -5.43 -1.54 -8.88
CA GLU A 49 -4.11 -0.95 -9.09
C GLU A 49 -4.08 0.09 -10.21
N ALA A 50 -4.84 -0.14 -11.29
CA ALA A 50 -4.95 0.81 -12.40
C ALA A 50 -5.79 2.05 -12.08
N SER A 51 -6.69 1.98 -11.10
CA SER A 51 -7.67 3.03 -10.80
C SER A 51 -7.30 3.89 -9.60
N ILE A 52 -6.30 3.48 -8.81
CA ILE A 52 -5.99 4.12 -7.53
C ILE A 52 -5.30 5.49 -7.68
N ALA A 53 -5.90 6.51 -7.04
CA ALA A 53 -5.35 7.85 -6.99
C ALA A 53 -4.04 7.91 -6.18
N ALA A 54 -3.18 8.88 -6.49
CA ALA A 54 -1.86 9.01 -5.84
C ALA A 54 -1.95 9.52 -4.38
N ASP A 55 -3.02 10.23 -4.04
CA ASP A 55 -3.28 10.86 -2.75
C ASP A 55 -4.26 10.04 -1.86
N ASP A 56 -4.79 8.92 -2.35
CA ASP A 56 -5.60 8.00 -1.55
C ASP A 56 -4.70 7.05 -0.74
N PHE A 57 -4.16 7.58 0.37
CA PHE A 57 -3.24 6.84 1.24
C PHE A 57 -3.85 5.57 1.82
N GLU A 58 -5.12 5.63 2.22
CA GLU A 58 -5.79 4.50 2.86
C GLU A 58 -5.89 3.33 1.88
N THR A 59 -6.42 3.58 0.68
CA THR A 59 -6.53 2.54 -0.34
C THR A 59 -5.15 2.06 -0.81
N LEU A 60 -4.14 2.95 -0.90
CA LEU A 60 -2.79 2.56 -1.30
C LEU A 60 -2.19 1.56 -0.32
N LEU A 61 -2.33 1.85 0.97
CA LEU A 61 -1.83 0.98 2.04
C LEU A 61 -2.63 -0.32 2.15
N PHE A 62 -3.94 -0.26 1.93
CA PHE A 62 -4.79 -1.45 1.91
C PHE A 62 -4.41 -2.40 0.77
N LEU A 63 -4.24 -1.86 -0.44
CA LEU A 63 -3.80 -2.59 -1.63
C LEU A 63 -2.40 -3.19 -1.46
N ALA A 64 -1.47 -2.42 -0.88
CA ALA A 64 -0.14 -2.90 -0.54
C ALA A 64 -0.21 -4.07 0.47
N GLY A 65 -1.14 -4.02 1.41
CA GLY A 65 -1.43 -5.10 2.35
C GLY A 65 -1.97 -6.35 1.65
N ALA A 66 -2.94 -6.19 0.75
CA ALA A 66 -3.54 -7.28 -0.02
C ALA A 66 -2.48 -8.02 -0.86
N LEU A 67 -1.61 -7.29 -1.56
CA LEU A 67 -0.47 -7.85 -2.29
C LEU A 67 0.48 -8.68 -1.39
N ARG A 68 0.76 -8.17 -0.17
CA ARG A 68 1.59 -8.89 0.80
C ARG A 68 0.95 -10.18 1.31
N ARG A 69 -0.39 -10.23 1.38
CA ARG A 69 -1.14 -11.43 1.76
C ARG A 69 -1.20 -12.48 0.66
N GLY A 70 -0.89 -12.11 -0.58
CA GLY A 70 -0.86 -13.03 -1.71
C GLY A 70 -1.86 -12.70 -2.82
N LEU A 71 -2.74 -11.73 -2.61
CA LEU A 71 -3.75 -11.33 -3.56
C LEU A 71 -3.11 -10.57 -4.74
N GLY A 72 -3.57 -10.79 -5.97
CA GLY A 72 -3.03 -10.11 -7.15
C GLY A 72 -1.97 -10.91 -7.93
N ALA A 73 -1.69 -10.47 -9.14
CA ALA A 73 -0.91 -11.24 -10.11
C ALA A 73 0.59 -11.35 -9.76
N GLY A 74 1.22 -12.39 -10.29
CA GLY A 74 2.67 -12.63 -10.20
C GLY A 74 3.07 -13.60 -9.09
N THR A 75 4.38 -13.79 -8.95
CA THR A 75 5.02 -14.52 -7.86
C THR A 75 4.92 -13.74 -6.55
N ALA A 76 5.17 -14.42 -5.42
CA ALA A 76 5.23 -13.75 -4.12
C ALA A 76 6.24 -12.61 -4.11
N LYS A 77 7.40 -12.77 -4.78
CA LYS A 77 8.44 -11.74 -4.90
C LYS A 77 7.98 -10.53 -5.71
N GLU A 78 7.26 -10.74 -6.81
CA GLU A 78 6.73 -9.64 -7.64
C GLU A 78 5.65 -8.85 -6.90
N ARG A 79 4.70 -9.52 -6.26
CA ARG A 79 3.70 -8.85 -5.40
C ARG A 79 4.35 -8.06 -4.27
N TYR A 80 5.44 -8.59 -3.73
CA TYR A 80 6.21 -7.91 -2.70
C TYR A 80 6.78 -6.57 -3.18
N PHE A 81 7.40 -6.54 -4.36
CA PHE A 81 7.91 -5.29 -4.94
C PHE A 81 6.79 -4.32 -5.31
N ARG A 82 5.65 -4.82 -5.82
CA ARG A 82 4.48 -3.98 -6.09
C ARG A 82 3.93 -3.36 -4.80
N SER A 83 3.87 -4.11 -3.71
CA SER A 83 3.49 -3.61 -2.38
C SER A 83 4.43 -2.49 -1.91
N LEU A 84 5.75 -2.70 -2.05
CA LEU A 84 6.74 -1.66 -1.71
C LEU A 84 6.54 -0.41 -2.56
N ALA A 85 6.32 -0.54 -3.87
CA ALA A 85 6.07 0.60 -4.76
C ALA A 85 4.82 1.41 -4.39
N LEU A 86 3.74 0.75 -3.96
CA LEU A 86 2.54 1.44 -3.47
C LEU A 86 2.81 2.21 -2.16
N LYS A 87 3.62 1.65 -1.26
CA LYS A 87 4.06 2.34 -0.05
C LYS A 87 4.99 3.52 -0.36
N GLU A 88 5.90 3.35 -1.32
CA GLU A 88 6.76 4.43 -1.79
C GLU A 88 5.92 5.58 -2.35
N ARG A 89 4.88 5.30 -3.15
CA ARG A 89 3.92 6.33 -3.61
C ARG A 89 3.27 7.09 -2.45
N ALA A 90 2.78 6.39 -1.43
CA ALA A 90 2.17 7.04 -0.26
C ALA A 90 3.19 7.91 0.51
N ALA A 91 4.42 7.41 0.69
CA ALA A 91 5.50 8.18 1.29
C ALA A 91 5.88 9.39 0.44
N GLU A 92 5.90 9.24 -0.89
CA GLU A 92 6.19 10.32 -1.83
C GLU A 92 5.15 11.44 -1.77
N ALA A 93 3.88 11.09 -1.59
CA ALA A 93 2.79 12.04 -1.44
C ALA A 93 2.65 12.61 0.00
N GLY A 94 3.58 12.26 0.91
CA GLY A 94 3.71 12.92 2.21
C GLY A 94 3.09 12.19 3.39
N HIS A 95 2.71 10.92 3.22
CA HIS A 95 2.19 10.12 4.33
C HIS A 95 3.30 9.80 5.35
N LEU A 96 3.35 10.57 6.44
CA LEU A 96 4.47 10.59 7.39
C LEU A 96 4.79 9.21 8.00
N ALA A 97 3.76 8.42 8.35
CA ALA A 97 3.98 7.09 8.89
C ALA A 97 4.69 6.18 7.88
N THR A 98 4.35 6.27 6.59
CA THR A 98 5.03 5.46 5.56
C THR A 98 6.42 6.00 5.26
N ILE A 99 6.65 7.31 5.35
CA ILE A 99 8.02 7.87 5.27
C ILE A 99 8.89 7.28 6.38
N ARG A 100 8.40 7.24 7.63
CA ARG A 100 9.12 6.61 8.75
C ARG A 100 9.39 5.12 8.50
N GLU A 101 8.42 4.39 7.97
CA GLU A 101 8.64 3.00 7.53
C GLU A 101 9.74 2.90 6.47
N MET A 102 9.78 3.80 5.48
CA MET A 102 10.80 3.80 4.43
C MET A 102 12.20 4.08 5.01
N ILE A 103 12.32 4.99 5.98
CA ILE A 103 13.59 5.23 6.70
C ILE A 103 14.09 3.93 7.33
N VAL A 104 13.26 3.25 8.12
CA VAL A 104 13.61 1.99 8.79
C VAL A 104 13.95 0.90 7.77
N ASN A 105 13.16 0.77 6.70
CA ASN A 105 13.39 -0.22 5.66
C ASN A 105 14.75 -0.01 4.98
N CYS A 106 15.09 1.22 4.62
CA CYS A 106 16.38 1.56 4.01
C CYS A 106 17.56 1.40 4.98
N LEU A 107 17.41 1.69 6.27
CA LEU A 107 18.51 1.53 7.24
C LEU A 107 18.87 0.07 7.51
N HIS A 108 17.88 -0.81 7.49
CA HIS A 108 18.04 -2.22 7.89
C HIS A 108 17.96 -3.21 6.74
N GLY A 109 17.60 -2.77 5.53
CA GLY A 109 17.31 -3.68 4.42
C GLY A 109 16.04 -4.49 4.65
N PHE A 110 15.05 -3.88 5.30
CA PHE A 110 13.78 -4.54 5.60
C PHE A 110 12.78 -4.35 4.50
N ASN A 111 11.80 -5.23 4.53
CA ASN A 111 10.69 -5.26 3.63
C ASN A 111 11.09 -5.09 2.15
N GLY A 112 12.06 -5.87 1.69
CA GLY A 112 12.50 -5.90 0.29
C GLY A 112 13.24 -4.65 -0.19
N ALA A 113 13.33 -3.60 0.64
CA ALA A 113 14.21 -2.48 0.37
C ALA A 113 15.66 -2.92 0.60
N PRO A 114 16.61 -2.55 -0.27
CA PRO A 114 18.02 -2.74 0.01
C PRO A 114 18.44 -1.85 1.17
N LYS A 115 19.45 -2.30 1.92
CA LYS A 115 20.10 -1.45 2.91
C LYS A 115 20.84 -0.32 2.20
N ASP A 116 20.40 0.92 2.41
CA ASP A 116 20.85 2.10 1.68
C ASP A 116 20.70 3.35 2.57
N SER A 117 21.82 3.81 3.12
CA SER A 117 21.84 4.97 4.00
C SER A 117 21.52 6.28 3.26
N GLU A 118 21.84 6.39 1.97
CA GLU A 118 21.54 7.59 1.20
C GLU A 118 20.05 7.73 0.96
N ARG A 119 19.37 6.62 0.60
CA ARG A 119 17.91 6.60 0.52
C ARG A 119 17.25 6.84 1.88
N ALA A 120 17.83 6.33 2.97
CA ALA A 120 17.32 6.64 4.31
C ALA A 120 17.39 8.15 4.60
N ILE A 121 18.52 8.81 4.32
CA ILE A 121 18.68 10.26 4.49
C ILE A 121 17.70 11.05 3.61
N PHE A 122 17.44 10.59 2.37
CA PHE A 122 16.41 11.19 1.52
C PHE A 122 15.04 11.21 2.21
N TRP A 123 14.62 10.08 2.79
CA TRP A 123 13.35 10.00 3.52
C TRP A 123 13.36 10.79 4.82
N VAL A 124 14.47 10.82 5.57
CA VAL A 124 14.64 11.65 6.76
C VAL A 124 14.44 13.13 6.41
N ARG A 125 15.08 13.63 5.34
CA ARG A 125 14.88 15.01 4.87
C ARG A 125 13.42 15.31 4.55
N LYS A 126 12.73 14.36 3.92
CA LYS A 126 11.30 14.51 3.60
C LYS A 126 10.43 14.54 4.85
N ALA A 127 10.70 13.69 5.84
CA ALA A 127 10.00 13.72 7.12
C ALA A 127 10.23 15.05 7.87
N ALA A 128 11.49 15.52 7.93
CA ALA A 128 11.82 16.79 8.56
C ALA A 128 11.13 17.98 7.87
N ALA A 129 11.03 17.98 6.54
CA ALA A 129 10.30 19.00 5.79
C ALA A 129 8.79 19.03 6.09
N LEU A 130 8.23 17.92 6.62
CA LEU A 130 6.85 17.81 7.08
C LEU A 130 6.70 18.09 8.59
N GLY A 131 7.77 18.55 9.27
CA GLY A 131 7.77 18.88 10.70
C GLY A 131 7.99 17.70 11.64
N ASP A 132 8.56 16.60 11.14
CA ASP A 132 8.91 15.45 11.97
C ASP A 132 10.11 15.75 12.88
N ALA A 133 9.86 15.91 14.18
CA ALA A 133 10.87 16.30 15.15
C ALA A 133 12.02 15.28 15.31
N GLU A 134 11.71 13.99 15.15
CA GLU A 134 12.72 12.92 15.21
C GLU A 134 13.65 13.01 13.99
N ALA A 135 13.09 13.19 12.79
CA ALA A 135 13.86 13.39 11.58
C ALA A 135 14.70 14.67 11.60
N GLU A 136 14.15 15.78 12.11
CA GLU A 136 14.93 17.01 12.31
C GLU A 136 16.11 16.79 13.28
N GLN A 137 15.89 16.05 14.36
CA GLN A 137 16.95 15.71 15.31
C GLN A 137 18.04 14.87 14.64
N ILE A 138 17.66 13.84 13.88
CA ILE A 138 18.61 13.02 13.12
C ILE A 138 19.45 13.88 12.17
N LEU A 139 18.83 14.83 11.44
CA LEU A 139 19.60 15.72 10.56
C LEU A 139 20.58 16.62 11.33
N ARG A 140 20.20 17.12 12.51
CA ARG A 140 21.09 17.94 13.35
C ARG A 140 22.27 17.13 13.88
N GLU A 141 22.02 15.92 14.36
CA GLU A 141 23.05 15.03 14.91
C GLU A 141 24.06 14.58 13.85
N GLU A 142 23.58 14.36 12.62
CA GLU A 142 24.41 13.96 11.48
C GLU A 142 25.06 15.15 10.74
N GLY A 143 24.80 16.39 11.16
CA GLY A 143 25.32 17.60 10.51
C GLY A 143 24.75 17.84 9.10
N LEU A 144 23.52 17.38 8.85
CA LEU A 144 22.79 17.42 7.58
C LEU A 144 21.65 18.45 7.56
N SER A 145 21.46 19.22 8.64
CA SER A 145 20.45 20.27 8.80
C SER A 145 20.82 21.57 8.09
#